data_AF-A0A7S1M369-F1
#
_entry.id   AF-A0A7S1M369-F1
#
_cell.length_a   1.000
_cell.length_b   1.000
_cell.length_c   1.000
_cell.angle_alpha   90.00
_cell.angle_beta   90.00
_cell.angle_gamma   90.00
#
_symmetry.space_group_name_H-M   'P 1'
#
loop_
_entity.id
_entity.type
_entity.pdbx_description
1 polymer ?
#
loop_
_entity_poly.entity_id
_entity_poly.type
_entity_poly.pdbx_seq_one_letter_code
_entity_poly.pdbx_strand_id
1 'polypeptide(L)'
;MSQNGSSLWLQGDPLGPDERRLPLDAPRRSMTGVTEVSLLSEKLRRYGVLGAGVIRDSLTTLQLAEVATAAAPAEPKEERVVVTAVPGEPLSRKQILEVLHETVRVQGVVQQEVSALARKLAKERGDKKKRRPLSFADAHKKIQELGLPREPLEDLGLSESALQRLLMEHEQDEEVMACAQRLLHPVGKADPERAKGITMERVVDIHQFMVLEMQKVLQEFLQLPQEARRSFSAKGVETTAELLVSIAVEQQLSVRCEDVEQAVIRYEELLQGHPEFARCTEQLANMMQHLIGAAQPRVEKAEFVQILRLMGDNMREAKAFAKKLYEDYRAKSCDIAGAYQRFAAFSEAAQAQADGEELPDLSSVEMQLCRDEYAEDPEVRQLWEQSGAESSLAMQTAIAGVAGVAGVARAPAPAAEEKRGRKLKSSEVVEMQELMVDELKRTTELAAAVVKKGATPAWRADVAMQMVQALASAAVERRYGTSAEEMTIAGFQHAAVLQKNERFVRATEKQQEILMTIAGLCSQES
;
A
#
# COMPACT_ATOMS: atom_id res chain seq x y z
N MET A 1 -3.80 27.05 -67.50
CA MET A 1 -3.83 25.57 -67.39
C MET A 1 -3.80 25.25 -65.90
N SER A 2 -4.96 25.34 -65.27
CA SER A 2 -5.79 24.21 -64.83
C SER A 2 -5.38 23.69 -63.46
N GLN A 3 -6.25 23.53 -62.46
CA GLN A 3 -7.62 24.03 -62.23
C GLN A 3 -8.01 23.50 -60.83
N ASN A 4 -8.73 24.34 -60.07
CA ASN A 4 -9.80 23.96 -59.13
C ASN A 4 -9.44 23.19 -57.85
N GLY A 5 -10.07 23.46 -56.70
CA GLY A 5 -11.18 24.36 -56.34
C GLY A 5 -11.41 24.21 -54.83
N SER A 6 -11.70 25.31 -54.13
CA SER A 6 -13.05 25.64 -53.63
C SER A 6 -13.40 24.91 -52.31
N SER A 7 -14.04 25.48 -51.30
CA SER A 7 -14.63 26.80 -51.05
C SER A 7 -15.45 26.64 -49.76
N LEU A 8 -15.39 27.66 -48.88
CA LEU A 8 -16.47 28.25 -48.05
C LEU A 8 -17.46 27.33 -47.29
N TRP A 9 -17.80 27.53 -46.02
CA TRP A 9 -18.61 28.61 -45.38
C TRP A 9 -18.86 28.06 -43.94
N LEU A 10 -19.01 28.80 -42.83
CA LEU A 10 -19.85 29.97 -42.59
C LEU A 10 -19.44 30.66 -41.27
N GLN A 11 -19.55 31.99 -41.28
CA GLN A 11 -19.59 32.88 -40.12
C GLN A 11 -20.88 32.66 -39.29
N GLY A 12 -20.78 32.91 -37.98
CA GLY A 12 -21.89 33.11 -37.06
C GLY A 12 -21.46 34.02 -35.91
N ASP A 13 -22.29 35.02 -35.62
CA ASP A 13 -22.09 36.22 -34.77
C ASP A 13 -21.85 35.99 -33.26
N PRO A 14 -21.43 37.03 -32.51
CA PRO A 14 -21.05 36.93 -31.10
C PRO A 14 -22.27 37.05 -30.17
N LEU A 15 -22.40 36.12 -29.21
CA LEU A 15 -23.32 36.23 -28.09
C LEU A 15 -22.52 36.29 -26.77
N GLY A 16 -22.97 37.19 -25.89
CA GLY A 16 -22.29 37.65 -24.68
C GLY A 16 -22.22 36.65 -23.51
N PRO A 17 -21.79 37.11 -22.33
CA PRO A 17 -21.43 36.25 -21.20
C PRO A 17 -22.68 35.76 -20.47
N ASP A 18 -22.88 34.45 -20.47
CA ASP A 18 -23.93 33.77 -19.69
C ASP A 18 -23.30 33.23 -18.39
N GLU A 19 -23.52 33.94 -17.28
CA GLU A 19 -23.18 33.52 -15.93
C GLU A 19 -24.01 32.28 -15.54
N ARG A 20 -23.40 31.09 -15.64
CA ARG A 20 -23.94 29.89 -14.98
C ARG A 20 -23.28 29.71 -13.62
N ARG A 21 -23.92 30.27 -12.59
CA ARG A 21 -23.72 29.87 -11.20
C ARG A 21 -24.19 28.43 -11.02
N LEU A 22 -23.30 27.54 -10.58
CA LEU A 22 -23.66 26.21 -10.11
C LEU A 22 -24.31 26.32 -8.72
N PRO A 23 -25.34 25.52 -8.40
CA PRO A 23 -25.96 25.54 -7.08
C PRO A 23 -25.06 24.83 -6.06
N LEU A 24 -24.51 25.62 -5.14
CA LEU A 24 -23.92 25.18 -3.86
C LEU A 24 -25.08 24.98 -2.87
N ASP A 25 -25.72 23.81 -2.88
CA ASP A 25 -26.51 23.31 -1.73
C ASP A 25 -26.95 21.87 -2.01
N ALA A 26 -26.12 20.90 -1.62
CA ALA A 26 -26.51 19.51 -1.49
C ALA A 26 -26.66 19.18 0.01
N PRO A 27 -27.74 18.51 0.45
CA PRO A 27 -27.97 18.23 1.85
C PRO A 27 -26.95 17.22 2.39
N ARG A 28 -26.24 17.61 3.47
CA ARG A 28 -25.35 16.73 4.24
C ARG A 28 -26.16 15.56 4.81
N ARG A 29 -25.83 14.32 4.39
CA ARG A 29 -26.39 13.09 4.97
C ARG A 29 -25.83 12.90 6.38
N SER A 30 -26.72 12.80 7.36
CA SER A 30 -26.39 12.35 8.72
C SER A 30 -25.86 10.91 8.67
N MET A 31 -24.61 10.69 9.12
CA MET A 31 -23.94 9.38 9.14
C MET A 31 -23.65 8.91 10.57
N THR A 32 -24.72 8.51 11.26
CA THR A 32 -24.59 7.68 12.46
C THR A 32 -24.69 6.21 12.04
N GLY A 33 -23.59 5.44 12.15
CA GLY A 33 -23.62 3.96 12.00
C GLY A 33 -22.59 3.29 11.09
N VAL A 34 -21.34 3.78 11.03
CA VAL A 34 -20.26 3.10 10.29
C VAL A 34 -19.74 1.93 11.15
N THR A 35 -19.91 0.70 10.66
CA THR A 35 -19.42 -0.53 11.32
C THR A 35 -18.13 -1.01 10.66
N GLU A 36 -17.31 -1.81 11.36
CA GLU A 36 -16.05 -2.41 10.85
C GLU A 36 -16.24 -3.14 9.50
N VAL A 37 -17.44 -3.65 9.29
CA VAL A 37 -17.90 -4.36 8.09
C VAL A 37 -18.13 -3.43 6.91
N SER A 38 -18.64 -2.23 7.17
CA SER A 38 -18.81 -1.20 6.13
C SER A 38 -17.45 -0.77 5.59
N LEU A 39 -16.44 -0.65 6.47
CA LEU A 39 -15.06 -0.35 6.11
C LEU A 39 -14.42 -1.50 5.31
N LEU A 40 -14.61 -2.75 5.72
CA LEU A 40 -14.15 -3.92 4.96
C LEU A 40 -14.83 -4.02 3.59
N SER A 41 -16.13 -3.77 3.51
CA SER A 41 -16.90 -3.82 2.26
C SER A 41 -16.50 -2.71 1.29
N GLU A 42 -16.24 -1.50 1.79
CA GLU A 42 -15.76 -0.38 0.99
C GLU A 42 -14.35 -0.63 0.45
N LYS A 43 -13.48 -1.21 1.27
CA LYS A 43 -12.14 -1.65 0.91
C LYS A 43 -12.11 -2.74 -0.16
N LEU A 44 -12.89 -3.80 0.00
CA LEU A 44 -12.98 -4.86 -1.01
C LEU A 44 -13.60 -4.35 -2.32
N ARG A 45 -14.51 -3.37 -2.26
CA ARG A 45 -15.10 -2.69 -3.43
C ARG A 45 -14.09 -1.79 -4.16
N ARG A 46 -13.17 -1.14 -3.42
CA ARG A 46 -12.14 -0.25 -3.99
C ARG A 46 -10.95 -1.00 -4.59
N TYR A 47 -10.49 -2.06 -3.92
CA TYR A 47 -9.21 -2.70 -4.26
C TYR A 47 -9.35 -4.10 -4.89
N GLY A 48 -10.57 -4.64 -4.95
CA GLY A 48 -10.80 -6.04 -5.35
C GLY A 48 -10.15 -7.04 -4.39
N VAL A 49 -10.23 -8.33 -4.72
CA VAL A 49 -9.51 -9.40 -4.01
C VAL A 49 -8.68 -10.19 -5.01
N LEU A 50 -7.37 -10.20 -4.82
CA LEU A 50 -6.44 -11.16 -5.42
C LEU A 50 -5.57 -11.71 -4.28
N GLY A 51 -6.06 -12.76 -3.61
CA GLY A 51 -5.38 -13.38 -2.46
C GLY A 51 -5.83 -12.85 -1.08
N ALA A 52 -5.05 -13.19 -0.03
CA ALA A 52 -5.47 -13.14 1.38
C ALA A 52 -5.11 -11.85 2.16
N GLY A 53 -4.71 -10.75 1.49
CA GLY A 53 -4.26 -9.51 2.15
C GLY A 53 -5.28 -8.37 2.09
N VAL A 54 -5.44 -7.64 3.20
CA VAL A 54 -6.48 -6.61 3.42
C VAL A 54 -5.79 -5.31 3.91
N ILE A 55 -5.58 -4.29 3.04
CA ILE A 55 -4.89 -2.96 3.30
C ILE A 55 -5.78 -1.89 4.02
N ARG A 56 -5.40 -1.36 5.20
CA ARG A 56 -6.21 -0.41 6.01
C ARG A 56 -6.44 0.98 5.35
N ASP A 57 -7.57 1.62 5.68
CA ASP A 57 -8.09 2.88 5.11
C ASP A 57 -7.91 4.08 6.08
N SER A 58 -7.42 5.21 5.56
CA SER A 58 -7.14 6.47 6.28
C SER A 58 -8.34 7.45 6.33
N LEU A 59 -9.43 7.16 5.63
CA LEU A 59 -10.59 8.05 5.46
C LEU A 59 -11.38 8.30 6.76
N THR A 60 -11.45 7.31 7.65
CA THR A 60 -12.25 7.38 8.89
C THR A 60 -11.64 8.36 9.90
N THR A 61 -10.32 8.55 9.86
CA THR A 61 -9.62 9.50 10.74
C THR A 61 -9.80 10.96 10.28
N LEU A 62 -9.99 11.18 8.97
CA LEU A 62 -10.13 12.51 8.36
C LEU A 62 -11.48 13.17 8.66
N GLN A 63 -12.58 12.42 8.62
CA GLN A 63 -13.94 12.98 8.75
C GLN A 63 -14.27 13.46 10.17
N LEU A 64 -13.63 12.90 11.19
CA LEU A 64 -13.76 13.36 12.58
C LEU A 64 -13.00 14.67 12.84
N ALA A 65 -12.04 15.00 11.98
CA ALA A 65 -11.03 16.02 12.23
C ALA A 65 -11.35 17.37 11.53
N GLU A 66 -12.15 17.35 10.47
CA GLU A 66 -12.69 18.58 9.83
C GLU A 66 -13.67 19.36 10.71
N VAL A 67 -14.25 18.71 11.73
CA VAL A 67 -15.13 19.37 12.72
C VAL A 67 -14.30 20.16 13.75
N ALA A 68 -13.05 19.76 13.99
CA ALA A 68 -12.18 20.34 15.03
C ALA A 68 -11.38 21.58 14.56
N THR A 69 -11.12 21.72 13.26
CA THR A 69 -10.26 22.80 12.70
C THR A 69 -10.91 24.19 12.68
N ALA A 70 -12.19 24.34 13.03
CA ALA A 70 -12.89 25.63 13.02
C ALA A 70 -12.62 26.53 14.26
N ALA A 71 -11.78 26.12 15.22
CA ALA A 71 -11.67 26.79 16.53
C ALA A 71 -10.24 27.02 17.09
N ALA A 72 -9.18 27.00 16.28
CA ALA A 72 -7.81 27.10 16.82
C ALA A 72 -7.36 28.58 17.09
N PRO A 73 -6.90 28.92 18.30
CA PRO A 73 -6.29 30.22 18.61
C PRO A 73 -4.79 30.27 18.25
N ALA A 74 -4.22 31.48 18.18
CA ALA A 74 -2.83 31.73 17.81
C ALA A 74 -1.83 31.27 18.91
N GLU A 75 -0.75 30.59 18.50
CA GLU A 75 0.22 29.96 19.40
C GLU A 75 1.22 30.96 20.04
N PRO A 76 1.52 30.82 21.35
CA PRO A 76 2.56 31.58 22.05
C PRO A 76 3.98 31.03 21.76
N LYS A 77 5.00 31.88 21.94
CA LYS A 77 6.42 31.48 21.85
C LYS A 77 6.84 30.74 23.12
N GLU A 78 7.02 29.41 23.05
CA GLU A 78 7.44 28.59 24.19
C GLU A 78 8.94 28.27 24.24
N GLU A 79 9.47 28.15 25.46
CA GLU A 79 10.83 27.67 25.76
C GLU A 79 10.94 26.15 25.51
N ARG A 80 12.07 25.71 24.97
CA ARG A 80 12.32 24.32 24.59
C ARG A 80 12.42 23.40 25.82
N VAL A 81 11.40 22.58 26.05
CA VAL A 81 11.42 21.51 27.06
C VAL A 81 11.97 20.24 26.41
N VAL A 82 13.02 19.64 27.00
CA VAL A 82 13.55 18.34 26.54
C VAL A 82 12.75 17.24 27.22
N VAL A 83 11.95 16.50 26.44
CA VAL A 83 11.21 15.34 26.93
C VAL A 83 12.21 14.20 27.19
N THR A 84 12.27 13.73 28.44
CA THR A 84 13.05 12.54 28.81
C THR A 84 12.07 11.41 29.11
N ALA A 85 11.91 10.47 28.17
CA ALA A 85 11.13 9.26 28.41
C ALA A 85 12.01 8.21 29.10
N VAL A 86 11.45 7.51 30.09
CA VAL A 86 12.09 6.31 30.67
C VAL A 86 11.77 5.13 29.76
N PRO A 87 12.77 4.40 29.23
CA PRO A 87 12.51 3.24 28.37
C PRO A 87 11.62 2.21 29.08
N GLY A 88 10.48 1.88 28.47
CA GLY A 88 9.54 0.87 28.96
C GLY A 88 8.34 1.39 29.75
N GLU A 89 8.29 2.68 30.10
CA GLU A 89 7.08 3.28 30.67
C GLU A 89 6.17 3.85 29.57
N PRO A 90 4.83 3.67 29.64
CA PRO A 90 3.91 4.28 28.70
C PRO A 90 3.99 5.81 28.80
N LEU A 91 3.95 6.50 27.66
CA LEU A 91 3.98 7.95 27.63
C LEU A 91 2.72 8.54 28.26
N SER A 92 2.88 9.50 29.15
CA SER A 92 1.75 10.28 29.66
C SER A 92 1.16 11.14 28.55
N ARG A 93 -0.14 11.42 28.63
CA ARG A 93 -0.86 12.35 27.72
C ARG A 93 -0.08 13.64 27.42
N LYS A 94 0.54 14.25 28.45
CA LYS A 94 1.33 15.48 28.30
C LYS A 94 2.57 15.26 27.43
N GLN A 95 3.29 14.17 27.66
CA GLN A 95 4.45 13.81 26.85
C GLN A 95 4.05 13.51 25.40
N ILE A 96 2.89 12.87 25.17
CA ILE A 96 2.37 12.62 23.82
C ILE A 96 2.15 13.94 23.08
N LEU A 97 1.44 14.89 23.70
CA LEU A 97 1.21 16.21 23.11
C LEU A 97 2.53 16.95 22.85
N GLU A 98 3.46 16.97 23.81
CA GLU A 98 4.78 17.60 23.64
C GLU A 98 5.55 17.00 22.46
N VAL A 99 5.55 15.67 22.32
CA VAL A 99 6.19 14.97 21.21
C VAL A 99 5.51 15.31 19.88
N LEU A 100 4.18 15.29 19.81
CA LEU A 100 3.46 15.63 18.58
C LEU A 100 3.73 17.09 18.16
N HIS A 101 3.70 18.03 19.10
CA HIS A 101 4.02 19.44 18.82
C HIS A 101 5.45 19.63 18.33
N GLU A 102 6.43 19.01 19.00
CA GLU A 102 7.83 19.09 18.57
C GLU A 102 8.03 18.43 17.20
N THR A 103 7.34 17.32 16.92
CA THR A 103 7.39 16.64 15.62
C THR A 103 6.85 17.53 14.51
N VAL A 104 5.68 18.15 14.69
CA VAL A 104 5.10 19.12 13.74
C VAL A 104 6.06 20.28 13.50
N ARG A 105 6.67 20.81 14.57
CA ARG A 105 7.66 21.90 14.48
C ARG A 105 8.89 21.49 13.69
N VAL A 106 9.46 20.31 13.97
CA VAL A 106 10.64 19.77 13.29
C VAL A 106 10.36 19.54 11.81
N GLN A 107 9.25 18.89 11.46
CA GLN A 107 8.83 18.68 10.08
C GLN A 107 8.68 20.01 9.32
N GLY A 108 8.05 21.01 9.93
CA GLY A 108 7.88 22.33 9.31
C GLY A 108 9.20 23.08 9.05
N VAL A 109 10.25 22.84 9.86
CA VAL A 109 11.61 23.36 9.63
C VAL A 109 12.29 22.58 8.50
N VAL A 110 12.27 21.24 8.56
CA VAL A 110 12.88 20.37 7.54
C VAL A 110 12.30 20.68 6.17
N GLN A 111 10.98 20.69 6.03
CA GLN A 111 10.29 20.99 4.77
C GLN A 111 10.68 22.37 4.22
N GLN A 112 10.77 23.39 5.08
CA GLN A 112 11.15 24.75 4.67
C GLN A 112 12.59 24.81 4.14
N GLU A 113 13.55 24.24 4.87
CA GLU A 113 14.96 24.30 4.52
C GLU A 113 15.26 23.46 3.27
N VAL A 114 14.67 22.26 3.18
CA VAL A 114 14.79 21.38 2.01
C VAL A 114 14.19 22.04 0.77
N SER A 115 13.01 22.64 0.89
CA SER A 115 12.38 23.33 -0.25
C SER A 115 13.15 24.60 -0.66
N ALA A 116 13.73 25.32 0.31
CA ALA A 116 14.62 26.46 0.02
C ALA A 116 15.88 26.02 -0.74
N LEU A 117 16.49 24.90 -0.32
CA LEU A 117 17.62 24.28 -0.99
C LEU A 117 17.25 23.80 -2.39
N ALA A 118 16.10 23.13 -2.57
CA ALA A 118 15.59 22.68 -3.86
C ALA A 118 15.46 23.86 -4.84
N ARG A 119 14.83 24.96 -4.41
CA ARG A 119 14.72 26.20 -5.20
C ARG A 119 16.06 26.78 -5.59
N LYS A 120 17.00 26.83 -4.65
CA LYS A 120 18.36 27.34 -4.89
C LYS A 120 19.04 26.51 -5.98
N LEU A 121 19.05 25.19 -5.80
CA LEU A 121 19.67 24.26 -6.74
C LEU A 121 18.95 24.24 -8.10
N ALA A 122 17.62 24.35 -8.14
CA ALA A 122 16.86 24.46 -9.39
C ALA A 122 17.24 25.73 -10.18
N LYS A 123 17.52 26.84 -9.48
CA LYS A 123 17.87 28.15 -10.05
C LYS A 123 19.33 28.33 -10.43
N GLU A 124 20.27 27.54 -9.90
CA GLU A 124 21.72 27.57 -10.21
C GLU A 124 22.03 27.14 -11.68
N ARG A 125 21.24 27.64 -12.63
CA ARG A 125 21.29 27.41 -14.07
C ARG A 125 22.58 27.98 -14.66
N GLY A 126 23.65 27.20 -14.60
CA GLY A 126 24.67 27.20 -15.64
C GLY A 126 24.09 26.75 -17.00
N ASP A 127 24.84 26.94 -18.08
CA ASP A 127 24.48 26.54 -19.44
C ASP A 127 23.75 25.19 -19.50
N LYS A 128 22.49 25.18 -19.97
CA LYS A 128 21.60 23.99 -20.04
C LYS A 128 22.25 22.76 -20.69
N LYS A 129 23.26 22.95 -21.54
CA LYS A 129 23.98 21.87 -22.24
C LYS A 129 25.08 21.18 -21.43
N LYS A 130 25.51 21.72 -20.28
CA LYS A 130 26.63 21.17 -19.50
C LYS A 130 26.26 20.70 -18.09
N ARG A 131 24.99 20.78 -17.71
CA ARG A 131 24.57 20.48 -16.35
C ARG A 131 24.54 18.97 -16.11
N ARG A 132 25.39 18.50 -15.20
CA ARG A 132 25.29 17.15 -14.65
C ARG A 132 24.14 17.13 -13.62
N PRO A 133 23.29 16.09 -13.61
CA PRO A 133 22.35 15.88 -12.51
C PRO A 133 23.11 15.77 -11.18
N LEU A 134 22.50 16.26 -10.10
CA LEU A 134 23.05 16.13 -8.76
C LEU A 134 22.96 14.66 -8.35
N SER A 135 24.08 14.05 -7.95
CA SER A 135 24.08 12.66 -7.51
C SER A 135 23.41 12.51 -6.13
N PHE A 136 22.99 11.30 -5.78
CA PHE A 136 22.43 10.99 -4.46
C PHE A 136 23.39 11.35 -3.33
N ALA A 137 24.66 10.96 -3.45
CA ALA A 137 25.68 11.24 -2.45
C ALA A 137 25.94 12.75 -2.28
N ASP A 138 25.99 13.50 -3.39
CA ASP A 138 26.17 14.96 -3.33
C ASP A 138 24.94 15.66 -2.74
N ALA A 139 23.73 15.21 -3.09
CA ALA A 139 22.49 15.71 -2.52
C ALA A 139 22.43 15.44 -1.01
N HIS A 140 22.79 14.24 -0.57
CA HIS A 140 22.82 13.89 0.85
C HIS A 140 23.80 14.77 1.63
N LYS A 141 25.00 15.01 1.07
CA LYS A 141 25.96 15.94 1.68
C LYS A 141 25.37 17.35 1.82
N LYS A 142 24.61 17.83 0.83
CA LYS A 142 23.92 19.12 0.91
C LYS A 142 22.85 19.14 2.01
N ILE A 143 22.15 18.03 2.23
CA ILE A 143 21.21 17.88 3.35
C ILE A 143 21.95 17.91 4.69
N GLN A 144 23.07 17.21 4.83
CA GLN A 144 23.89 17.25 6.05
C GLN A 144 24.40 18.68 6.36
N GLU A 145 24.79 19.44 5.33
CA GLU A 145 25.23 20.83 5.46
C GLU A 145 24.14 21.79 5.98
N LEU A 146 22.85 21.43 5.89
CA LEU A 146 21.75 22.25 6.43
C LEU A 146 21.67 22.19 7.97
N GLY A 147 22.28 21.18 8.61
CA GLY A 147 22.20 21.03 10.07
C GLY A 147 20.75 20.87 10.57
N LEU A 148 19.94 20.09 9.84
CA LEU A 148 18.53 19.87 10.15
C LEU A 148 18.35 19.33 11.58
N PRO A 149 17.26 19.72 12.28
CA PRO A 149 16.95 19.16 13.59
C PRO A 149 16.73 17.64 13.50
N ARG A 150 17.03 16.93 14.60
CA ARG A 150 16.76 15.50 14.73
C ARG A 150 15.27 15.23 14.86
N GLU A 151 14.86 14.03 14.44
CA GLU A 151 13.48 13.59 14.52
C GLU A 151 13.12 13.24 15.98
N PRO A 152 12.08 13.87 16.57
CA PRO A 152 11.77 13.68 17.99
C PRO A 152 11.42 12.24 18.36
N LEU A 153 10.79 11.50 17.44
CA LEU A 153 10.43 10.10 17.65
C LEU A 153 11.67 9.20 17.75
N GLU A 154 12.68 9.45 16.90
CA GLU A 154 13.95 8.72 16.93
C GLU A 154 14.72 8.98 18.24
N ASP A 155 14.76 10.24 18.71
CA ASP A 155 15.41 10.61 19.97
C ASP A 155 14.76 9.93 21.19
N LEU A 156 13.49 9.54 21.10
CA LEU A 156 12.75 8.79 22.13
C LEU A 156 12.73 7.27 21.91
N GLY A 157 13.32 6.77 20.82
CA GLY A 157 13.27 5.36 20.45
C GLY A 157 11.86 4.87 20.12
N LEU A 158 10.96 5.77 19.71
CA LEU A 158 9.60 5.44 19.31
C LEU A 158 9.57 5.12 17.82
N SER A 159 9.13 3.91 17.47
CA SER A 159 8.80 3.60 16.08
C SER A 159 7.49 4.27 15.67
N GLU A 160 7.29 4.47 14.36
CA GLU A 160 6.00 4.94 13.83
C GLU A 160 4.84 4.02 14.22
N SER A 161 5.06 2.70 14.25
CA SER A 161 4.06 1.72 14.68
C SER A 161 3.73 1.81 16.17
N ALA A 162 4.70 2.20 17.01
CA ALA A 162 4.46 2.49 18.42
C ALA A 162 3.64 3.78 18.56
N LEU A 163 3.97 4.83 17.80
CA LEU A 163 3.18 6.07 17.76
C LEU A 163 1.74 5.81 17.28
N GLN A 164 1.54 5.01 16.23
CA GLN A 164 0.20 4.66 15.75
C GLN A 164 -0.63 3.94 16.80
N ARG A 165 -0.07 2.95 17.50
CA ARG A 165 -0.75 2.25 18.61
C ARG A 165 -1.12 3.23 19.72
N LEU A 166 -0.20 4.12 20.07
CA LEU A 166 -0.41 5.16 21.07
C LEU A 166 -1.55 6.12 20.67
N LEU A 167 -1.61 6.54 19.41
CA LEU A 167 -2.70 7.38 18.90
C LEU A 167 -4.05 6.65 18.92
N MET A 168 -4.08 5.34 18.64
CA MET A 168 -5.30 4.53 18.75
C MET A 168 -5.81 4.45 20.19
N GLU A 169 -4.91 4.36 21.18
CA GLU A 169 -5.29 4.39 22.60
C GLU A 169 -5.91 5.74 23.03
N HIS A 170 -5.61 6.81 22.28
CA HIS A 170 -6.06 8.17 22.53
C HIS A 170 -7.05 8.68 21.47
N GLU A 171 -7.72 7.80 20.71
CA GLU A 171 -8.63 8.20 19.62
C GLU A 171 -9.82 9.08 20.09
N GLN A 172 -10.17 9.01 21.38
CA GLN A 172 -11.24 9.80 22.00
C GLN A 172 -10.74 11.13 22.60
N ASP A 173 -9.43 11.39 22.58
CA ASP A 173 -8.84 12.63 23.10
C ASP A 173 -8.73 13.67 21.98
N GLU A 174 -9.69 14.58 21.95
CA GLU A 174 -9.82 15.60 20.89
C GLU A 174 -8.53 16.43 20.70
N GLU A 175 -7.80 16.74 21.77
CA GLU A 175 -6.59 17.54 21.70
C GLU A 175 -5.42 16.75 21.09
N VAL A 176 -5.24 15.50 21.51
CA VAL A 176 -4.23 14.60 20.94
C VAL A 176 -4.51 14.37 19.47
N MET A 177 -5.77 14.08 19.10
CA MET A 177 -6.16 13.85 17.72
C MET A 177 -6.06 15.10 16.86
N ALA A 178 -6.38 16.29 17.39
CA ALA A 178 -6.16 17.54 16.68
C ALA A 178 -4.66 17.81 16.44
N CYS A 179 -3.78 17.45 17.37
CA CYS A 179 -2.32 17.58 17.18
C CYS A 179 -1.79 16.53 16.17
N ALA A 180 -2.25 15.28 16.27
CA ALA A 180 -1.94 14.24 15.29
C ALA A 180 -2.43 14.60 13.88
N GLN A 181 -3.59 15.25 13.75
CA GLN A 181 -4.07 15.73 12.45
C GLN A 181 -3.13 16.77 11.84
N ARG A 182 -2.57 17.68 12.64
CA ARG A 182 -1.57 18.66 12.16
C ARG A 182 -0.28 18.00 11.67
N LEU A 183 0.08 16.86 12.24
CA LEU A 183 1.21 16.05 11.78
C LEU A 183 0.93 15.44 10.40
N LEU A 184 -0.29 14.94 10.19
CA LEU A 184 -0.73 14.36 8.91
C LEU A 184 -0.97 15.43 7.82
N HIS A 185 -1.35 16.64 8.23
CA HIS A 185 -1.68 17.77 7.35
C HIS A 185 -0.88 18.99 7.77
N PRO A 186 0.44 19.02 7.48
CA PRO A 186 1.26 20.17 7.81
C PRO A 186 0.70 21.42 7.12
N VAL A 187 0.69 22.54 7.85
CA VAL A 187 0.20 23.82 7.30
C VAL A 187 1.13 24.24 6.16
N GLY A 188 0.63 24.13 4.93
CA GLY A 188 1.39 24.46 3.74
C GLY A 188 1.85 25.92 3.73
N LYS A 189 3.10 26.15 3.31
CA LYS A 189 3.67 27.49 3.05
C LYS A 189 3.44 27.94 1.60
N ALA A 190 2.51 27.27 0.91
CA ALA A 190 2.17 27.50 -0.48
C ALA A 190 1.57 28.88 -0.71
N ASP A 191 1.68 29.37 -1.94
CA ASP A 191 0.91 30.54 -2.37
C ASP A 191 -0.49 30.08 -2.82
N PRO A 192 -1.57 30.50 -2.14
CA PRO A 192 -2.92 30.04 -2.44
C PRO A 192 -3.33 30.32 -3.89
N GLU A 193 -2.89 31.43 -4.49
CA GLU A 193 -3.26 31.78 -5.87
C GLU A 193 -2.49 30.94 -6.88
N ARG A 194 -1.21 30.61 -6.61
CA ARG A 194 -0.46 29.69 -7.48
C ARG A 194 -1.01 28.27 -7.37
N ALA A 195 -1.25 27.79 -6.16
CA ALA A 195 -1.85 26.48 -5.92
C ALA A 195 -3.24 26.36 -6.59
N LYS A 196 -4.02 27.45 -6.59
CA LYS A 196 -5.33 27.51 -7.24
C LYS A 196 -5.26 27.30 -8.75
N GLY A 197 -4.14 27.66 -9.38
CA GLY A 197 -3.88 27.48 -10.81
C GLY A 197 -3.47 26.06 -11.22
N ILE A 198 -3.16 25.19 -10.27
CA ILE A 198 -2.84 23.78 -10.54
C ILE A 198 -4.17 23.02 -10.56
N THR A 199 -4.54 22.43 -11.69
CA THR A 199 -5.78 21.63 -11.81
C THR A 199 -5.57 20.21 -11.28
N MET A 200 -6.66 19.46 -11.05
CA MET A 200 -6.60 18.05 -10.64
C MET A 200 -5.80 17.19 -11.63
N GLU A 201 -6.03 17.35 -12.94
CA GLU A 201 -5.29 16.62 -13.97
C GLU A 201 -3.79 16.94 -13.90
N ARG A 202 -3.47 18.22 -13.66
CA ARG A 202 -2.08 18.65 -13.50
C ARG A 202 -1.44 18.07 -12.25
N VAL A 203 -2.17 17.91 -11.14
CA VAL A 203 -1.69 17.20 -9.94
C VAL A 203 -1.29 15.76 -10.30
N VAL A 204 -2.13 15.05 -11.05
CA VAL A 204 -1.86 13.68 -11.50
C VAL A 204 -0.63 13.61 -12.40
N ASP A 205 -0.50 14.50 -13.38
CA ASP A 205 0.68 14.59 -14.26
C ASP A 205 1.97 14.81 -13.47
N ILE A 206 1.93 15.68 -12.46
CA ILE A 206 3.07 15.97 -11.59
C ILE A 206 3.44 14.71 -10.79
N HIS A 207 2.47 13.99 -10.22
CA HIS A 207 2.74 12.76 -9.46
C HIS A 207 3.29 11.63 -10.35
N GLN A 208 2.79 11.49 -11.59
CA GLN A 208 3.38 10.57 -12.56
C GLN A 208 4.83 10.92 -12.87
N PHE A 209 5.15 12.22 -13.03
CA PHE A 209 6.52 12.67 -13.19
C PHE A 209 7.38 12.39 -11.95
N MET A 210 6.85 12.62 -10.75
CA MET A 210 7.54 12.29 -9.48
C MET A 210 7.85 10.80 -9.38
N VAL A 211 6.95 9.92 -9.80
CA VAL A 211 7.22 8.46 -9.86
C VAL A 211 8.44 8.17 -10.74
N LEU A 212 8.52 8.78 -11.93
CA LEU A 212 9.64 8.57 -12.85
C LEU A 212 10.97 9.08 -12.28
N GLU A 213 10.97 10.22 -11.60
CA GLU A 213 12.18 10.76 -10.97
C GLU A 213 12.57 9.94 -9.74
N MET A 214 11.61 9.54 -8.90
CA MET A 214 11.86 8.68 -7.74
C MET A 214 12.43 7.32 -8.14
N GLN A 215 11.99 6.75 -9.27
CA GLN A 215 12.56 5.53 -9.82
C GLN A 215 14.05 5.70 -10.16
N LYS A 216 14.45 6.85 -10.73
CA LYS A 216 15.86 7.13 -11.02
C LYS A 216 16.68 7.27 -9.73
N VAL A 217 16.12 7.96 -8.73
CA VAL A 217 16.74 8.13 -7.40
C VAL A 217 16.97 6.77 -6.75
N LEU A 218 15.96 5.89 -6.73
CA LEU A 218 16.07 4.52 -6.21
C LEU A 218 17.12 3.71 -6.98
N GLN A 219 17.11 3.75 -8.31
CA GLN A 219 18.10 3.03 -9.13
C GLN A 219 19.53 3.50 -8.87
N GLU A 220 19.75 4.82 -8.78
CA GLU A 220 21.05 5.38 -8.43
C GLU A 220 21.49 4.96 -7.03
N PHE A 221 20.59 5.03 -6.04
CA PHE A 221 20.89 4.62 -4.67
C PHE A 221 21.27 3.14 -4.59
N LEU A 222 20.52 2.26 -5.25
CA LEU A 222 20.80 0.82 -5.27
C LEU A 222 22.12 0.45 -5.97
N GLN A 223 22.63 1.31 -6.84
CA GLN A 223 23.94 1.13 -7.48
C GLN A 223 25.12 1.52 -6.55
N LEU A 224 24.86 2.19 -5.43
CA LEU A 224 25.89 2.45 -4.44
C LEU A 224 26.34 1.15 -3.76
N PRO A 225 27.65 1.03 -3.41
CA PRO A 225 28.14 -0.06 -2.59
C PRO A 225 27.29 -0.21 -1.32
N GLN A 226 27.09 -1.45 -0.89
CA GLN A 226 26.22 -1.76 0.24
C GLN A 226 26.69 -1.06 1.53
N GLU A 227 28.00 -1.01 1.75
CA GLU A 227 28.62 -0.32 2.89
C GLU A 227 28.32 1.18 2.86
N ALA A 228 28.29 1.78 1.66
CA ALA A 228 27.91 3.17 1.50
C ALA A 228 26.42 3.37 1.81
N ARG A 229 25.53 2.52 1.26
CA ARG A 229 24.08 2.58 1.54
C ARG A 229 23.77 2.48 3.03
N ARG A 230 24.48 1.61 3.76
CA ARG A 230 24.34 1.44 5.22
C ARG A 230 24.88 2.61 6.05
N SER A 231 25.62 3.53 5.45
CA SER A 231 26.11 4.74 6.14
C SER A 231 25.08 5.87 6.19
N PHE A 232 23.99 5.78 5.42
CA PHE A 232 22.92 6.76 5.44
C PHE A 232 21.89 6.38 6.51
N SER A 233 21.38 7.36 7.26
CA SER A 233 20.20 7.14 8.11
C SER A 233 18.92 7.07 7.26
N ALA A 234 17.88 6.40 7.77
CA ALA A 234 16.56 6.33 7.12
C ALA A 234 16.05 7.72 6.72
N LYS A 235 15.98 8.64 7.70
CA LYS A 235 15.53 10.01 7.45
C LYS A 235 16.45 10.75 6.48
N GLY A 236 17.75 10.51 6.56
CA GLY A 236 18.73 11.05 5.65
C GLY A 236 18.48 10.64 4.20
N VAL A 237 18.10 9.38 3.96
CA VAL A 237 17.75 8.86 2.64
C VAL A 237 16.45 9.47 2.14
N GLU A 238 15.41 9.48 2.98
CA GLU A 238 14.09 10.05 2.66
C GLU A 238 14.20 11.52 2.23
N THR A 239 14.81 12.36 3.07
CA THR A 239 14.97 13.80 2.80
C THR A 239 15.87 14.07 1.58
N THR A 240 16.84 13.19 1.30
CA THR A 240 17.68 13.30 0.09
C THR A 240 16.87 12.99 -1.17
N ALA A 241 16.01 11.96 -1.12
CA ALA A 241 15.15 11.59 -2.23
C ALA A 241 14.11 12.70 -2.51
N GLU A 242 13.48 13.24 -1.46
CA GLU A 242 12.59 14.39 -1.56
C GLU A 242 13.29 15.57 -2.24
N LEU A 243 14.49 15.96 -1.78
CA LEU A 243 15.26 17.04 -2.38
C LEU A 243 15.47 16.83 -3.89
N LEU A 244 15.90 15.64 -4.29
CA LEU A 244 16.19 15.32 -5.71
C LEU A 244 14.91 15.39 -6.57
N VAL A 245 13.81 14.83 -6.10
CA VAL A 245 12.51 14.88 -6.78
C VAL A 245 12.00 16.32 -6.86
N SER A 246 12.07 17.10 -5.78
CA SER A 246 11.67 18.51 -5.76
C SER A 246 12.48 19.36 -6.73
N ILE A 247 13.80 19.14 -6.80
CA ILE A 247 14.67 19.82 -7.78
C ILE A 247 14.21 19.50 -9.20
N ALA A 248 13.89 18.24 -9.50
CA ALA A 248 13.45 17.83 -10.84
C ALA A 248 12.08 18.41 -11.21
N VAL A 249 11.11 18.39 -10.28
CA VAL A 249 9.79 18.99 -10.46
C VAL A 249 9.90 20.48 -10.74
N GLU A 250 10.67 21.22 -9.94
CA GLU A 250 10.81 22.67 -10.14
C GLU A 250 11.54 22.99 -11.45
N GLN A 251 12.55 22.21 -11.83
CA GLN A 251 13.29 22.42 -13.08
C GLN A 251 12.46 22.14 -14.33
N GLN A 252 11.70 21.04 -14.34
CA GLN A 252 11.02 20.55 -15.54
C GLN A 252 9.59 21.10 -15.66
N LEU A 253 8.88 21.21 -14.54
CA LEU A 253 7.47 21.59 -14.52
C LEU A 253 7.27 23.06 -14.13
N SER A 254 8.31 23.72 -13.60
CA SER A 254 8.25 25.11 -13.12
C SER A 254 7.17 25.34 -12.06
N VAL A 255 6.90 24.31 -11.25
CA VAL A 255 5.97 24.34 -10.12
C VAL A 255 6.76 24.04 -8.85
N ARG A 256 6.41 24.70 -7.74
CA ARG A 256 7.00 24.42 -6.42
C ARG A 256 6.25 23.28 -5.75
N CYS A 257 6.95 22.40 -5.05
CA CYS A 257 6.34 21.27 -4.35
C CYS A 257 5.27 21.72 -3.34
N GLU A 258 5.49 22.82 -2.62
CA GLU A 258 4.50 23.32 -1.65
C GLU A 258 3.20 23.73 -2.35
N ASP A 259 3.28 24.34 -3.54
CA ASP A 259 2.09 24.70 -4.32
C ASP A 259 1.33 23.44 -4.80
N VAL A 260 2.06 22.34 -5.11
CA VAL A 260 1.47 21.05 -5.48
C VAL A 260 0.77 20.39 -4.29
N GLU A 261 1.41 20.35 -3.12
CA GLU A 261 0.82 19.80 -1.89
C GLU A 261 -0.48 20.53 -1.53
N GLN A 262 -0.49 21.86 -1.62
CA GLN A 262 -1.69 22.65 -1.37
C GLN A 262 -2.79 22.38 -2.39
N ALA A 263 -2.44 22.09 -3.64
CA ALA A 263 -3.39 21.65 -4.66
C ALA A 263 -3.92 20.24 -4.39
N VAL A 264 -3.09 19.32 -3.89
CA VAL A 264 -3.53 17.98 -3.45
C VAL A 264 -4.57 18.10 -2.34
N ILE A 265 -4.28 18.87 -1.28
CA ILE A 265 -5.23 19.12 -0.19
C ILE A 265 -6.55 19.69 -0.73
N ARG A 266 -6.47 20.64 -1.67
CA ARG A 266 -7.68 21.23 -2.27
C ARG A 266 -8.54 20.23 -3.04
N TYR A 267 -7.93 19.24 -3.69
CA TYR A 267 -8.63 18.24 -4.50
C TYR A 267 -8.72 16.88 -3.81
N GLU A 268 -8.47 16.80 -2.50
CA GLU A 268 -8.28 15.55 -1.78
C GLU A 268 -9.42 14.55 -1.99
N GLU A 269 -10.67 14.98 -1.77
CA GLU A 269 -11.86 14.13 -1.95
C GLU A 269 -11.97 13.54 -3.38
N LEU A 270 -11.62 14.33 -4.40
CA LEU A 270 -11.67 13.90 -5.80
C LEU A 270 -10.50 12.98 -6.14
N LEU A 271 -9.31 13.28 -5.64
CA LEU A 271 -8.09 12.52 -5.87
C LEU A 271 -8.12 11.15 -5.18
N GLN A 272 -8.75 11.04 -4.01
CA GLN A 272 -8.97 9.76 -3.32
C GLN A 272 -9.76 8.75 -4.17
N GLY A 273 -10.65 9.23 -5.04
CA GLY A 273 -11.37 8.41 -6.02
C GLY A 273 -10.66 8.24 -7.37
N HIS A 274 -9.52 8.90 -7.57
CA HIS A 274 -8.85 8.95 -8.87
C HIS A 274 -7.83 7.80 -9.01
N PRO A 275 -8.06 6.80 -9.87
CA PRO A 275 -7.27 5.56 -9.89
C PRO A 275 -5.79 5.81 -10.22
N GLU A 276 -5.50 6.73 -11.14
CA GLU A 276 -4.12 7.04 -11.51
C GLU A 276 -3.37 7.77 -10.39
N PHE A 277 -4.05 8.59 -9.58
CA PHE A 277 -3.42 9.29 -8.46
C PHE A 277 -3.10 8.31 -7.35
N ALA A 278 -4.08 7.48 -6.96
CA ALA A 278 -3.89 6.40 -5.99
C ALA A 278 -2.71 5.49 -6.38
N ARG A 279 -2.62 5.10 -7.66
CA ARG A 279 -1.48 4.34 -8.18
C ARG A 279 -0.15 5.08 -8.01
N CYS A 280 -0.08 6.36 -8.36
CA CYS A 280 1.16 7.12 -8.21
C CYS A 280 1.60 7.24 -6.75
N THR A 281 0.66 7.52 -5.84
CA THR A 281 0.93 7.61 -4.40
C THR A 281 1.44 6.28 -3.84
N GLU A 282 0.80 5.16 -4.21
CA GLU A 282 1.26 3.83 -3.82
C GLU A 282 2.66 3.52 -4.36
N GLN A 283 2.92 3.84 -5.63
CA GLN A 283 4.24 3.64 -6.24
C GLN A 283 5.33 4.47 -5.55
N LEU A 284 5.04 5.73 -5.22
CA LEU A 284 5.95 6.60 -4.49
C LEU A 284 6.24 6.05 -3.08
N ALA A 285 5.20 5.64 -2.35
CA ALA A 285 5.34 5.03 -1.03
C ALA A 285 6.20 3.76 -1.08
N ASN A 286 5.93 2.84 -2.01
CA ASN A 286 6.69 1.61 -2.19
C ASN A 286 8.17 1.88 -2.53
N MET A 287 8.46 2.84 -3.41
CA MET A 287 9.84 3.21 -3.74
C MET A 287 10.56 3.87 -2.56
N MET A 288 9.85 4.69 -1.78
CA MET A 288 10.42 5.30 -0.58
C MET A 288 10.73 4.25 0.49
N GLN A 289 9.82 3.30 0.73
CA GLN A 289 10.06 2.18 1.63
C GLN A 289 11.24 1.31 1.17
N HIS A 290 11.38 1.08 -0.15
CA HIS A 290 12.54 0.39 -0.70
C HIS A 290 13.84 1.18 -0.46
N LEU A 291 13.86 2.48 -0.71
CA LEU A 291 15.01 3.34 -0.43
C LEU A 291 15.44 3.26 1.04
N ILE A 292 14.50 3.45 1.96
CA ILE A 292 14.75 3.40 3.40
C ILE A 292 15.23 2.01 3.83
N GLY A 293 14.51 0.96 3.42
CA GLY A 293 14.88 -0.43 3.69
C GLY A 293 16.26 -0.75 3.13
N ALA A 294 16.61 -0.26 1.93
CA ALA A 294 17.91 -0.47 1.31
C ALA A 294 19.09 0.10 2.14
N ALA A 295 18.84 1.10 2.98
CA ALA A 295 19.83 1.70 3.88
C ALA A 295 19.97 0.98 5.23
N GLN A 296 18.95 0.24 5.65
CA GLN A 296 18.98 -0.46 6.94
C GLN A 296 19.94 -1.66 6.95
N PRO A 297 20.47 -2.06 8.12
CA PRO A 297 21.03 -3.39 8.30
C PRO A 297 20.00 -4.46 7.93
N ARG A 298 20.45 -5.61 7.42
CA ARG A 298 19.57 -6.77 7.27
C ARG A 298 19.59 -7.60 8.55
N VAL A 299 18.55 -8.39 8.72
CA VAL A 299 18.60 -9.54 9.62
C VAL A 299 19.76 -10.45 9.24
N GLU A 300 20.37 -11.07 10.23
CA GLU A 300 21.46 -11.99 9.97
C GLU A 300 20.96 -13.18 9.15
N LYS A 301 21.81 -13.71 8.26
CA LYS A 301 21.43 -14.83 7.39
C LYS A 301 20.80 -15.99 8.16
N ALA A 302 21.33 -16.31 9.36
CA ALA A 302 20.83 -17.39 10.19
C ALA A 302 19.38 -17.16 10.65
N GLU A 303 19.02 -15.94 11.00
CA GLU A 303 17.65 -15.54 11.36
C GLU A 303 16.74 -15.57 10.12
N PHE A 304 17.21 -15.04 8.99
CA PHE A 304 16.45 -15.10 7.74
C PHE A 304 16.14 -16.53 7.30
N VAL A 305 17.10 -17.45 7.43
CA VAL A 305 16.90 -18.89 7.19
C VAL A 305 15.85 -19.48 8.14
N GLN A 306 15.83 -19.07 9.41
CA GLN A 306 14.79 -19.52 10.36
C GLN A 306 13.41 -19.02 9.96
N ILE A 307 13.29 -17.74 9.57
CA ILE A 307 12.03 -17.15 9.06
C ILE A 307 11.52 -17.93 7.85
N LEU A 308 12.38 -18.22 6.87
CA LEU A 308 11.96 -18.98 5.67
C LEU A 308 11.55 -20.41 6.00
N ARG A 309 12.20 -21.05 6.98
CA ARG A 309 11.79 -22.39 7.45
C ARG A 309 10.42 -22.35 8.11
N LEU A 310 10.21 -21.43 9.06
CA LEU A 310 8.91 -21.24 9.71
C LEU A 310 7.80 -21.01 8.68
N MET A 311 8.02 -20.10 7.73
CA MET A 311 7.06 -19.84 6.66
C MET A 311 6.76 -21.10 5.83
N GLY A 312 7.79 -21.87 5.47
CA GLY A 312 7.64 -23.12 4.73
C GLY A 312 6.91 -24.22 5.52
N ASP A 313 7.19 -24.35 6.81
CA ASP A 313 6.51 -25.27 7.71
C ASP A 313 5.04 -24.90 7.85
N ASN A 314 4.74 -23.65 8.19
CA ASN A 314 3.37 -23.12 8.28
C ASN A 314 2.59 -23.34 6.98
N MET A 315 3.23 -23.09 5.83
CA MET A 315 2.59 -23.30 4.53
C MET A 315 2.29 -24.78 4.26
N ARG A 316 3.23 -25.68 4.58
CA ARG A 316 3.03 -27.13 4.42
C ARG A 316 1.90 -27.64 5.30
N GLU A 317 1.88 -27.20 6.56
CA GLU A 317 0.84 -27.57 7.53
C GLU A 317 -0.53 -27.05 7.10
N ALA A 318 -0.62 -25.78 6.68
CA ALA A 318 -1.86 -25.18 6.18
C ALA A 318 -2.41 -25.93 4.95
N LYS A 319 -1.54 -26.30 3.99
CA LYS A 319 -1.95 -27.12 2.82
C LYS A 319 -2.44 -28.50 3.22
N ALA A 320 -1.70 -29.19 4.09
CA ALA A 320 -2.09 -30.52 4.57
C ALA A 320 -3.44 -30.46 5.32
N PHE A 321 -3.62 -29.43 6.16
CA PHE A 321 -4.86 -29.17 6.88
C PHE A 321 -6.02 -28.90 5.93
N ALA A 322 -5.87 -27.96 4.99
CA ALA A 322 -6.92 -27.59 4.02
C ALA A 322 -7.37 -28.79 3.17
N LYS A 323 -6.41 -29.61 2.70
CA LYS A 323 -6.70 -30.83 1.95
C LYS A 323 -7.51 -31.82 2.77
N LYS A 324 -7.08 -32.12 4.01
CA LYS A 324 -7.79 -33.02 4.92
C LYS A 324 -9.19 -32.50 5.25
N LEU A 325 -9.31 -31.20 5.54
CA LEU A 325 -10.58 -30.55 5.84
C LEU A 325 -11.55 -30.68 4.66
N TYR A 326 -11.07 -30.47 3.44
CA TYR A 326 -11.88 -30.63 2.23
C TYR A 326 -12.30 -32.09 1.99
N GLU A 327 -11.40 -33.06 2.21
CA GLU A 327 -11.73 -34.49 2.12
C GLU A 327 -12.83 -34.87 3.11
N ASP A 328 -12.70 -34.44 4.37
CA ASP A 328 -13.68 -34.66 5.43
C ASP A 328 -15.05 -34.03 5.09
N TYR A 329 -15.04 -32.76 4.71
CA TYR A 329 -16.24 -32.04 4.27
C TYR A 329 -16.91 -32.72 3.08
N ARG A 330 -16.14 -33.17 2.08
CA ARG A 330 -16.70 -33.81 0.89
C ARG A 330 -17.24 -35.22 1.19
N ALA A 331 -16.59 -35.95 2.09
CA ALA A 331 -17.05 -37.23 2.61
C ALA A 331 -18.25 -37.11 3.55
N LYS A 332 -18.66 -35.88 3.90
CA LYS A 332 -19.69 -35.57 4.91
C LYS A 332 -19.33 -36.11 6.30
N SER A 333 -18.04 -36.28 6.60
CA SER A 333 -17.59 -36.60 7.97
C SER A 333 -17.61 -35.37 8.87
N CYS A 334 -17.58 -34.16 8.29
CA CYS A 334 -18.00 -32.92 8.94
C CYS A 334 -18.92 -32.11 8.03
N ASP A 335 -19.85 -31.36 8.61
CA ASP A 335 -20.63 -30.35 7.89
C ASP A 335 -19.85 -29.02 7.80
N ILE A 336 -20.45 -27.99 7.20
CA ILE A 336 -19.77 -26.70 7.02
C ILE A 336 -19.50 -25.99 8.36
N ALA A 337 -20.30 -26.25 9.40
CA ALA A 337 -20.10 -25.69 10.73
C ALA A 337 -18.92 -26.35 11.46
N GLY A 338 -18.84 -27.68 11.40
CA GLY A 338 -17.69 -28.42 11.90
C GLY A 338 -16.41 -28.08 11.12
N ALA A 339 -16.51 -27.83 9.81
CA ALA A 339 -15.37 -27.36 9.03
C ALA A 339 -14.88 -25.98 9.51
N TYR A 340 -15.80 -25.03 9.76
CA TYR A 340 -15.48 -23.71 10.27
C TYR A 340 -14.80 -23.77 11.65
N GLN A 341 -15.37 -24.52 12.59
CA GLN A 341 -14.80 -24.64 13.95
C GLN A 341 -13.37 -25.21 13.91
N ARG A 342 -13.13 -26.23 13.06
CA ARG A 342 -11.79 -26.80 12.89
C ARG A 342 -10.83 -25.80 12.26
N PHE A 343 -11.28 -25.05 11.25
CA PHE A 343 -10.46 -24.03 10.59
C PHE A 343 -10.12 -22.89 11.56
N ALA A 344 -11.09 -22.40 12.33
CA ALA A 344 -10.88 -21.38 13.36
C ALA A 344 -9.84 -21.82 14.40
N ALA A 345 -9.98 -23.03 14.94
CA ALA A 345 -9.01 -23.58 15.90
C ALA A 345 -7.60 -23.73 15.30
N PHE A 346 -7.49 -24.13 14.03
CA PHE A 346 -6.22 -24.19 13.31
C PHE A 346 -5.60 -22.79 13.15
N SER A 347 -6.38 -21.80 12.72
CA SER A 347 -5.93 -20.42 12.58
C SER A 347 -5.47 -19.80 13.89
N GLU A 348 -6.18 -20.05 15.00
CA GLU A 348 -5.79 -19.58 16.33
C GLU A 348 -4.49 -20.23 16.82
N ALA A 349 -4.32 -21.54 16.60
CA ALA A 349 -3.09 -22.25 16.94
C ALA A 349 -1.89 -21.76 16.11
N ALA A 350 -2.09 -21.55 14.80
CA ALA A 350 -1.05 -21.02 13.92
C ALA A 350 -0.64 -19.59 14.30
N GLN A 351 -1.61 -18.74 14.67
CA GLN A 351 -1.33 -17.39 15.17
C GLN A 351 -0.57 -17.42 16.49
N ALA A 352 -0.99 -18.26 17.45
CA ALA A 352 -0.32 -18.39 18.74
C ALA A 352 1.12 -18.92 18.61
N GLN A 353 1.39 -19.78 17.62
CA GLN A 353 2.74 -20.21 17.30
C GLN A 353 3.58 -19.07 16.72
N ALA A 354 3.01 -18.30 15.78
CA ALA A 354 3.69 -17.14 15.20
C ALA A 354 4.02 -16.07 16.26
N ASP A 355 3.10 -15.82 17.20
CA ASP A 355 3.30 -14.85 18.29
C ASP A 355 4.32 -15.34 19.34
N GLY A 356 4.56 -16.66 19.42
CA GLY A 356 5.48 -17.27 20.39
C GLY A 356 6.94 -17.31 19.93
N GLU A 357 7.20 -17.14 18.64
CA GLU A 357 8.56 -17.09 18.10
C GLU A 357 9.09 -15.66 18.12
N GLU A 358 10.20 -15.41 18.81
CA GLU A 358 10.90 -14.11 18.83
C GLU A 358 11.67 -13.86 17.52
N LEU A 359 11.03 -14.08 16.37
CA LEU A 359 11.60 -13.76 15.07
C LEU A 359 11.18 -12.35 14.64
N PRO A 360 12.07 -11.58 13.99
CA PRO A 360 11.72 -10.26 13.49
C PRO A 360 10.67 -10.36 12.39
N ASP A 361 9.64 -9.52 12.47
CA ASP A 361 8.63 -9.37 11.43
C ASP A 361 9.22 -8.55 10.27
N LEU A 362 9.44 -9.23 9.14
CA LEU A 362 10.02 -8.61 7.95
C LEU A 362 8.91 -8.16 7.00
N SER A 363 8.91 -6.88 6.65
CA SER A 363 8.08 -6.37 5.55
C SER A 363 8.42 -7.08 4.23
N SER A 364 7.51 -7.02 3.25
CA SER A 364 7.73 -7.61 1.92
C SER A 364 8.97 -7.06 1.22
N VAL A 365 9.27 -5.78 1.43
CA VAL A 365 10.47 -5.10 0.93
C VAL A 365 11.72 -5.67 1.60
N GLU A 366 11.71 -5.83 2.93
CA GLU A 366 12.84 -6.42 3.66
C GLU A 366 13.07 -7.89 3.29
N MET A 367 12.01 -8.66 3.12
CA MET A 367 12.07 -10.04 2.62
C MET A 367 12.76 -10.10 1.25
N GLN A 368 12.37 -9.22 0.32
CA GLN A 368 12.97 -9.16 -1.01
C GLN A 368 14.44 -8.69 -0.95
N LEU A 369 14.76 -7.70 -0.12
CA LEU A 369 16.13 -7.21 0.05
C LEU A 369 17.05 -8.28 0.70
N CYS A 370 16.55 -9.07 1.65
CA CYS A 370 17.28 -10.19 2.23
C CYS A 370 17.48 -11.30 1.21
N ARG A 371 16.45 -11.62 0.41
CA ARG A 371 16.57 -12.56 -0.72
C ARG A 371 17.68 -12.13 -1.68
N ASP A 372 17.70 -10.87 -2.08
CA ASP A 372 18.68 -10.34 -3.02
C ASP A 372 20.11 -10.37 -2.43
N GLU A 373 20.25 -10.07 -1.14
CA GLU A 373 21.53 -10.13 -0.43
C GLU A 373 22.08 -11.56 -0.31
N TYR A 374 21.19 -12.54 -0.11
CA TYR A 374 21.56 -13.95 0.10
C TYR A 374 21.26 -14.84 -1.11
N ALA A 375 21.05 -14.26 -2.30
CA ALA A 375 20.58 -14.98 -3.50
C ALA A 375 21.56 -16.08 -4.00
N GLU A 376 22.84 -15.90 -3.73
CA GLU A 376 23.90 -16.86 -4.07
C GLU A 376 23.97 -18.04 -3.11
N ASP A 377 23.28 -17.97 -1.97
CA ASP A 377 23.26 -19.05 -1.00
C ASP A 377 22.24 -20.14 -1.39
N PRO A 378 22.68 -21.40 -1.57
CA PRO A 378 21.80 -22.47 -2.05
C PRO A 378 20.70 -22.84 -1.05
N GLU A 379 20.98 -22.72 0.25
CA GLU A 379 19.98 -23.01 1.29
C GLU A 379 18.88 -21.95 1.29
N VAL A 380 19.25 -20.66 1.21
CA VAL A 380 18.27 -19.57 1.11
C VAL A 380 17.42 -19.71 -0.15
N ARG A 381 18.02 -20.00 -1.30
CA ARG A 381 17.27 -20.23 -2.55
C ARG A 381 16.26 -21.37 -2.41
N GLN A 382 16.71 -22.50 -1.87
CA GLN A 382 15.85 -23.67 -1.65
C GLN A 382 14.71 -23.37 -0.67
N LEU A 383 14.98 -22.69 0.44
CA LEU A 383 13.97 -22.35 1.44
C LEU A 383 12.99 -21.28 0.95
N TRP A 384 13.47 -20.29 0.20
CA TRP A 384 12.63 -19.28 -0.44
C TRP A 384 11.58 -19.92 -1.34
N GLU A 385 11.98 -20.87 -2.18
CA GLU A 385 11.06 -21.63 -3.04
C GLU A 385 10.05 -22.48 -2.24
N GLN A 386 10.46 -23.04 -1.10
CA GLN A 386 9.58 -23.86 -0.25
C GLN A 386 8.62 -23.04 0.61
N SER A 387 9.03 -21.83 0.99
CA SER A 387 8.27 -20.93 1.88
C SER A 387 7.00 -20.37 1.24
N GLY A 388 6.88 -20.42 -0.09
CA GLY A 388 5.83 -19.71 -0.82
C GLY A 388 6.03 -18.19 -0.88
N ALA A 389 7.15 -17.65 -0.37
CA ALA A 389 7.46 -16.23 -0.39
C ALA A 389 7.46 -15.65 -1.81
N GLU A 390 7.92 -16.40 -2.81
CA GLU A 390 7.87 -15.97 -4.22
C GLU A 390 6.44 -15.78 -4.71
N SER A 391 5.53 -16.71 -4.38
CA SER A 391 4.12 -16.59 -4.77
C SER A 391 3.44 -15.42 -4.05
N SER A 392 3.76 -15.22 -2.77
CA SER A 392 3.27 -14.07 -1.98
C SER A 392 3.74 -12.75 -2.59
N LEU A 393 5.03 -12.62 -2.89
CA LEU A 393 5.59 -11.41 -3.48
C LEU A 393 5.08 -11.15 -4.90
N ALA A 394 4.95 -12.20 -5.73
CA ALA A 394 4.37 -12.08 -7.06
C ALA A 394 2.91 -11.60 -7.00
N MET A 395 2.14 -12.11 -6.03
CA MET A 395 0.76 -11.71 -5.79
C MET A 395 0.67 -10.24 -5.34
N GLN A 396 1.52 -9.82 -4.39
CA GLN A 396 1.60 -8.41 -3.97
C GLN A 396 1.98 -7.49 -5.14
N THR A 397 2.98 -7.89 -5.93
CA THR A 397 3.43 -7.14 -7.11
C THR A 397 2.33 -7.05 -8.16
N ALA A 398 1.55 -8.11 -8.35
CA ALA A 398 0.44 -8.10 -9.31
C ALA A 398 -0.72 -7.22 -8.85
N ILE A 399 -1.05 -7.24 -7.56
CA ILE A 399 -2.04 -6.32 -6.98
C ILE A 399 -1.61 -4.87 -7.22
N ALA A 400 -0.35 -4.55 -6.94
CA ALA A 400 0.21 -3.21 -7.20
C ALA A 400 0.33 -2.89 -8.71
N GLY A 401 0.53 -3.90 -9.56
CA GLY A 401 0.91 -3.76 -10.97
C GLY A 401 -0.23 -3.81 -11.99
N VAL A 402 -1.40 -4.35 -11.66
CA VAL A 402 -2.59 -4.37 -12.55
C VAL A 402 -3.04 -2.96 -12.95
N ALA A 403 -2.50 -1.92 -12.30
CA ALA A 403 -2.77 -0.53 -12.61
C ALA A 403 -1.88 0.10 -13.72
N GLY A 404 -1.16 -0.64 -14.58
CA GLY A 404 -0.93 -0.16 -15.96
C GLY A 404 0.31 0.68 -16.33
N VAL A 405 1.47 0.52 -15.67
CA VAL A 405 2.73 1.09 -16.20
C VAL A 405 3.51 0.01 -16.97
N ALA A 406 3.42 0.05 -18.30
CA ALA A 406 4.08 -0.87 -19.24
C ALA A 406 5.63 -0.77 -19.30
N GLY A 407 6.28 -0.25 -18.24
CA GLY A 407 7.70 0.10 -18.25
C GLY A 407 8.49 -0.32 -17.01
N VAL A 408 7.88 -0.98 -16.02
CA VAL A 408 8.65 -1.54 -14.91
C VAL A 408 9.52 -2.66 -15.46
N ALA A 409 10.83 -2.57 -15.17
CA ALA A 409 11.85 -3.53 -15.59
C ALA A 409 11.28 -4.94 -15.52
N ARG A 410 11.28 -5.62 -16.67
CA ARG A 410 10.91 -7.02 -16.84
C ARG A 410 11.45 -7.77 -15.62
N ALA A 411 10.56 -8.23 -14.74
CA ALA A 411 10.95 -9.01 -13.56
C ALA A 411 12.01 -10.00 -14.04
N PRO A 412 13.18 -10.08 -13.38
CA PRO A 412 14.27 -10.92 -13.84
C PRO A 412 13.64 -12.27 -14.15
N ALA A 413 13.70 -12.67 -15.43
CA ALA A 413 13.08 -13.91 -15.85
C ALA A 413 13.59 -14.96 -14.87
N PRO A 414 12.69 -15.67 -14.15
CA PRO A 414 13.10 -16.59 -13.10
C PRO A 414 14.22 -17.42 -13.69
N ALA A 415 15.38 -17.39 -13.05
CA ALA A 415 16.57 -18.09 -13.53
C ALA A 415 16.09 -19.48 -13.93
N ALA A 416 16.28 -19.82 -15.21
CA ALA A 416 15.60 -20.91 -15.89
C ALA A 416 16.10 -22.28 -15.42
N GLU A 417 16.14 -22.51 -14.10
CA GLU A 417 16.20 -23.83 -13.53
C GLU A 417 14.84 -24.48 -13.79
N GLU A 418 14.86 -25.36 -14.79
CA GLU A 418 13.78 -26.24 -15.21
C GLU A 418 13.32 -27.16 -14.07
N LYS A 419 12.68 -26.63 -13.04
CA LYS A 419 11.70 -27.44 -12.32
C LYS A 419 10.65 -27.82 -13.35
N ARG A 420 10.55 -29.12 -13.62
CA ARG A 420 9.56 -29.78 -14.51
C ARG A 420 8.13 -29.60 -13.99
N GLY A 421 7.73 -28.38 -13.65
CA GLY A 421 6.34 -28.01 -13.44
C GLY A 421 5.58 -28.23 -14.73
N ARG A 422 4.39 -28.83 -14.62
CA ARG A 422 3.49 -29.01 -15.76
C ARG A 422 3.20 -27.63 -16.35
N LYS A 423 3.57 -27.39 -17.61
CA LYS A 423 3.19 -26.17 -18.33
C LYS A 423 1.67 -26.14 -18.49
N LEU A 424 1.00 -25.37 -17.64
CA LEU A 424 -0.45 -25.21 -17.67
C LEU A 424 -0.84 -24.37 -18.89
N LYS A 425 -1.86 -24.81 -19.62
CA LYS A 425 -2.45 -24.04 -20.72
C LYS A 425 -3.41 -23.00 -20.15
N SER A 426 -3.54 -21.86 -20.83
CA SER A 426 -4.53 -20.84 -20.44
C SER A 426 -5.95 -21.41 -20.34
N SER A 427 -6.33 -22.35 -21.22
CA SER A 427 -7.62 -23.05 -21.15
C SER A 427 -7.80 -23.87 -19.86
N GLU A 428 -6.75 -24.53 -19.37
CA GLU A 428 -6.80 -25.26 -18.10
C GLU A 428 -6.97 -24.28 -16.93
N VAL A 429 -6.29 -23.12 -16.98
CA VAL A 429 -6.46 -22.06 -15.97
C VAL A 429 -7.89 -21.55 -15.92
N VAL A 430 -8.55 -21.39 -17.08
CA VAL A 430 -9.97 -21.00 -17.13
C VAL A 430 -10.87 -22.04 -16.46
N GLU A 431 -10.67 -23.34 -16.75
CA GLU A 431 -11.49 -24.40 -16.13
C GLU A 431 -11.25 -24.51 -14.62
N MET A 432 -10.00 -24.34 -14.17
CA MET A 432 -9.66 -24.31 -12.74
C MET A 432 -10.34 -23.12 -12.04
N GLN A 433 -10.36 -21.95 -12.68
CA GLN A 433 -11.03 -20.75 -12.17
C GLN A 433 -12.55 -20.94 -12.04
N GLU A 434 -13.19 -21.52 -13.05
CA GLU A 434 -14.63 -21.82 -12.99
C GLU A 434 -14.96 -22.82 -11.88
N LEU A 435 -14.16 -23.89 -11.73
CA LEU A 435 -14.34 -24.85 -10.63
C LEU A 435 -14.19 -24.18 -9.26
N MET A 436 -13.19 -23.30 -9.12
CA MET A 436 -13.00 -22.56 -7.87
C MET A 436 -14.24 -21.72 -7.54
N VAL A 437 -14.82 -21.02 -8.51
CA VAL A 437 -16.05 -20.24 -8.34
C VAL A 437 -17.24 -21.11 -7.96
N ASP A 438 -17.40 -22.27 -8.59
CA ASP A 438 -18.50 -23.20 -8.27
C ASP A 438 -18.41 -23.70 -6.82
N GLU A 439 -17.20 -24.06 -6.36
CA GLU A 439 -17.00 -24.51 -4.98
C GLU A 439 -17.08 -23.37 -3.96
N LEU A 440 -16.59 -22.17 -4.28
CA LEU A 440 -16.77 -20.96 -3.47
C LEU A 440 -18.27 -20.66 -3.28
N LYS A 441 -19.04 -20.68 -4.37
CA LYS A 441 -20.49 -20.43 -4.32
C LYS A 441 -21.19 -21.44 -3.43
N ARG A 442 -20.92 -22.73 -3.66
CA ARG A 442 -21.54 -23.83 -2.92
C ARG A 442 -21.24 -23.77 -1.43
N THR A 443 -19.99 -23.56 -1.05
CA THR A 443 -19.57 -23.47 0.36
C THR A 443 -20.14 -22.22 1.03
N THR A 444 -20.19 -21.08 0.32
CA THR A 444 -20.81 -19.83 0.81
C THR A 444 -22.31 -19.98 1.04
N GLU A 445 -23.05 -20.62 0.15
CA GLU A 445 -24.50 -20.88 0.32
C GLU A 445 -24.78 -21.74 1.56
N LEU A 446 -23.93 -22.75 1.81
CA LEU A 446 -24.03 -23.58 3.01
C LEU A 446 -23.68 -22.81 4.28
N ALA A 447 -22.62 -22.00 4.25
CA ALA A 447 -22.26 -21.11 5.35
C ALA A 447 -23.41 -20.15 5.66
N ALA A 448 -23.99 -19.50 4.65
CA ALA A 448 -25.13 -18.61 4.79
C ALA A 448 -26.33 -19.30 5.45
N ALA A 449 -26.60 -20.56 5.08
CA ALA A 449 -27.68 -21.34 5.67
C ALA A 449 -27.43 -21.71 7.14
N VAL A 450 -26.18 -21.85 7.56
CA VAL A 450 -25.81 -22.09 8.97
C VAL A 450 -25.89 -20.80 9.78
N VAL A 451 -25.33 -19.70 9.28
CA VAL A 451 -25.40 -18.38 9.94
C VAL A 451 -26.85 -17.96 10.15
N LYS A 452 -27.72 -18.08 9.13
CA LYS A 452 -29.16 -17.76 9.24
C LYS A 452 -29.92 -18.58 10.29
N LYS A 453 -29.38 -19.71 10.74
CA LYS A 453 -29.98 -20.56 11.79
C LYS A 453 -29.47 -20.22 13.19
N GLY A 454 -28.67 -19.16 13.35
CA GLY A 454 -28.02 -18.79 14.61
C GLY A 454 -26.81 -19.67 14.87
N ALA A 455 -25.74 -19.47 14.10
CA ALA A 455 -24.50 -20.21 14.28
C ALA A 455 -23.91 -19.93 15.67
N THR A 456 -23.49 -20.98 16.39
CA THR A 456 -22.83 -20.86 17.69
C THR A 456 -21.48 -21.60 17.67
N PRO A 457 -20.34 -20.93 17.96
CA PRO A 457 -20.19 -19.48 18.18
C PRO A 457 -20.45 -18.65 16.90
N ALA A 458 -20.60 -17.33 17.05
CA ALA A 458 -20.69 -16.40 15.93
C ALA A 458 -19.45 -16.54 15.04
N TRP A 459 -19.66 -16.56 13.71
CA TRP A 459 -18.56 -16.73 12.77
C TRP A 459 -17.83 -15.41 12.55
N ARG A 460 -16.50 -15.45 12.58
CA ARG A 460 -15.63 -14.34 12.22
C ARG A 460 -15.49 -14.30 10.69
N ALA A 461 -15.71 -13.12 10.11
CA ALA A 461 -15.75 -12.93 8.65
C ALA A 461 -14.43 -13.32 7.96
N ASP A 462 -13.30 -12.94 8.55
CA ASP A 462 -11.95 -13.25 8.08
C ASP A 462 -11.69 -14.76 8.05
N VAL A 463 -12.00 -15.46 9.14
CA VAL A 463 -11.81 -16.91 9.26
C VAL A 463 -12.75 -17.66 8.30
N ALA A 464 -14.01 -17.24 8.19
CA ALA A 464 -14.98 -17.87 7.30
C ALA A 464 -14.58 -17.73 5.83
N MET A 465 -14.10 -16.55 5.43
CA MET A 465 -13.62 -16.29 4.08
C MET A 465 -12.39 -17.15 3.76
N GLN A 466 -11.40 -17.20 4.65
CA GLN A 466 -10.21 -18.04 4.49
C GLN A 466 -10.55 -19.53 4.38
N MET A 467 -11.47 -20.02 5.22
CA MET A 467 -11.94 -21.40 5.14
C MET A 467 -12.58 -21.71 3.77
N VAL A 468 -13.50 -20.86 3.33
CA VAL A 468 -14.20 -21.05 2.04
C VAL A 468 -13.21 -21.06 0.87
N GLN A 469 -12.24 -20.14 0.87
CA GLN A 469 -11.15 -20.13 -0.12
C GLN A 469 -10.31 -21.41 -0.05
N ALA A 470 -9.90 -21.84 1.14
CA ALA A 470 -9.10 -23.05 1.32
C ALA A 470 -9.81 -24.31 0.81
N LEU A 471 -11.12 -24.45 1.07
CA LEU A 471 -11.93 -25.56 0.56
C LEU A 471 -12.02 -25.55 -0.98
N ALA A 472 -12.22 -24.38 -1.58
CA ALA A 472 -12.27 -24.24 -3.04
C ALA A 472 -10.91 -24.54 -3.69
N SER A 473 -9.81 -24.05 -3.11
CA SER A 473 -8.45 -24.36 -3.56
C SER A 473 -8.14 -25.86 -3.47
N ALA A 474 -8.48 -26.52 -2.36
CA ALA A 474 -8.31 -27.96 -2.20
C ALA A 474 -9.15 -28.77 -3.21
N ALA A 475 -10.31 -28.27 -3.61
CA ALA A 475 -11.13 -28.89 -4.65
C ALA A 475 -10.47 -28.84 -6.03
N VAL A 476 -9.89 -27.68 -6.40
CA VAL A 476 -9.12 -27.51 -7.63
C VAL A 476 -7.91 -28.45 -7.64
N GLU A 477 -7.14 -28.45 -6.55
CA GLU A 477 -5.94 -29.30 -6.43
C GLU A 477 -6.29 -30.79 -6.54
N ARG A 478 -7.37 -31.23 -5.88
CA ARG A 478 -7.84 -32.62 -5.99
C ARG A 478 -8.20 -33.00 -7.42
N ARG A 479 -8.79 -32.10 -8.21
CA ARG A 479 -9.25 -32.42 -9.58
C ARG A 479 -8.13 -32.33 -10.61
N TYR A 480 -7.26 -31.32 -10.50
CA TYR A 480 -6.26 -31.01 -11.53
C TYR A 480 -4.84 -31.43 -11.15
N GLY A 481 -4.58 -31.73 -9.88
CA GLY A 481 -3.23 -31.94 -9.36
C GLY A 481 -2.40 -30.65 -9.38
N THR A 482 -3.07 -29.50 -9.37
CA THR A 482 -2.47 -28.16 -9.46
C THR A 482 -2.84 -27.39 -8.21
N SER A 483 -1.83 -26.94 -7.48
CA SER A 483 -2.02 -26.11 -6.29
C SER A 483 -2.52 -24.70 -6.65
N ALA A 484 -3.10 -23.99 -5.67
CA ALA A 484 -3.57 -22.62 -5.87
C ALA A 484 -2.42 -21.67 -6.27
N GLU A 485 -1.21 -21.90 -5.78
CA GLU A 485 -0.03 -21.08 -6.12
C GLU A 485 0.41 -21.32 -7.57
N GLU A 486 0.47 -22.58 -8.01
CA GLU A 486 0.80 -22.92 -9.40
C GLU A 486 -0.25 -22.36 -10.37
N MET A 487 -1.54 -22.44 -10.00
CA MET A 487 -2.62 -21.81 -10.76
C MET A 487 -2.45 -20.29 -10.83
N THR A 488 -2.11 -19.64 -9.72
CA THR A 488 -1.88 -18.19 -9.66
C THR A 488 -0.70 -17.77 -10.55
N ILE A 489 0.43 -18.48 -10.46
CA ILE A 489 1.62 -18.25 -11.30
C ILE A 489 1.27 -18.43 -12.78
N ALA A 490 0.55 -19.50 -13.14
CA ALA A 490 0.09 -19.71 -14.51
C ALA A 490 -0.89 -18.60 -14.96
N GLY A 491 -1.73 -18.09 -14.06
CA GLY A 491 -2.58 -16.92 -14.30
C GLY A 491 -1.77 -15.70 -14.74
N PHE A 492 -0.66 -15.41 -14.04
CA PHE A 492 0.23 -14.31 -14.43
C PHE A 492 0.95 -14.55 -15.76
N GLN A 493 1.45 -15.77 -15.98
CA GLN A 493 2.11 -16.13 -17.24
C GLN A 493 1.18 -15.99 -18.45
N HIS A 494 -0.12 -16.24 -18.27
CA HIS A 494 -1.14 -16.16 -19.31
C HIS A 494 -2.02 -14.91 -19.24
N ALA A 495 -1.66 -13.90 -18.44
CA ALA A 495 -2.53 -12.76 -18.13
C ALA A 495 -3.10 -12.07 -19.38
N ALA A 496 -2.27 -11.80 -20.39
CA ALA A 496 -2.69 -11.14 -21.63
C ALA A 496 -3.73 -11.94 -22.44
N VAL A 497 -3.72 -13.28 -22.32
CA VAL A 497 -4.68 -14.17 -22.97
C VAL A 497 -5.93 -14.31 -22.11
N LEU A 498 -5.76 -14.47 -20.79
CA LEU A 498 -6.85 -14.65 -19.83
C LEU A 498 -7.73 -13.41 -19.70
N GLN A 499 -7.16 -12.20 -19.73
CA GLN A 499 -7.91 -10.94 -19.72
C GLN A 499 -8.83 -10.75 -20.93
N LYS A 500 -8.55 -11.45 -22.05
CA LYS A 500 -9.40 -11.43 -23.25
C LYS A 500 -10.40 -12.59 -23.28
N ASN A 501 -10.33 -13.50 -22.31
CA ASN A 501 -11.20 -14.67 -22.24
C ASN A 501 -12.43 -14.35 -21.37
N GLU A 502 -13.59 -14.17 -22.01
CA GLU A 502 -14.84 -13.80 -21.33
C GLU A 502 -15.24 -14.75 -20.18
N ARG A 503 -14.97 -16.05 -20.33
CA ARG A 503 -15.27 -17.04 -19.27
C ARG A 503 -14.43 -16.79 -18.04
N PHE A 504 -13.13 -16.56 -18.22
CA PHE A 504 -12.21 -16.28 -17.13
C PHE A 504 -12.56 -14.96 -16.42
N VAL A 505 -12.83 -13.90 -17.18
CA VAL A 505 -13.23 -12.59 -16.63
C VAL A 505 -14.51 -12.72 -15.82
N ARG A 506 -15.55 -13.34 -16.38
CA ARG A 506 -16.82 -13.58 -15.68
C ARG A 506 -16.66 -14.42 -14.41
N ALA A 507 -15.83 -15.46 -14.47
CA ALA A 507 -15.54 -16.29 -13.31
C ALA A 507 -14.80 -15.48 -12.22
N THR A 508 -13.87 -14.61 -12.60
CA THR A 508 -13.13 -13.73 -11.67
C THR A 508 -14.07 -12.71 -11.01
N GLU A 509 -14.94 -12.05 -11.78
CA GLU A 509 -15.97 -11.14 -11.25
C GLU A 509 -16.89 -11.88 -10.27
N LYS A 510 -17.30 -13.10 -10.62
CA LYS A 510 -18.18 -13.90 -9.75
C LYS A 510 -17.48 -14.33 -8.46
N GLN A 511 -16.20 -14.68 -8.51
CA GLN A 511 -15.40 -14.94 -7.31
C GLN A 511 -15.43 -13.72 -6.38
N GLN A 512 -15.18 -12.51 -6.90
CA GLN A 512 -15.21 -11.29 -6.10
C GLN A 512 -16.59 -11.05 -5.46
N GLU A 513 -17.68 -11.21 -6.23
CA GLU A 513 -19.05 -11.08 -5.71
C GLU A 513 -19.34 -12.07 -4.56
N ILE A 514 -18.87 -13.32 -4.67
CA ILE A 514 -19.06 -14.35 -3.64
C ILE A 514 -18.29 -13.97 -2.37
N LEU A 515 -17.02 -13.55 -2.50
CA LEU A 515 -16.21 -13.15 -1.34
C LEU A 515 -16.80 -11.95 -0.60
N MET A 516 -17.33 -10.96 -1.33
CA MET A 516 -18.08 -9.84 -0.74
C MET A 516 -19.30 -10.30 0.06
N THR A 517 -20.00 -11.32 -0.43
CA THR A 517 -21.19 -11.86 0.23
C THR A 517 -20.82 -12.50 1.58
N ILE A 518 -19.69 -13.20 1.69
CA ILE A 518 -19.24 -13.83 2.94
C ILE A 518 -19.00 -12.79 4.04
N ALA A 519 -18.36 -11.67 3.71
CA ALA A 519 -18.15 -10.56 4.64
C ALA A 519 -19.49 -10.05 5.20
N GLY A 520 -20.48 -9.84 4.33
CA GLY A 520 -21.82 -9.41 4.74
C GLY A 520 -22.58 -10.42 5.60
N LEU A 521 -22.36 -11.73 5.42
CA LEU A 521 -23.06 -12.77 6.19
C LEU A 521 -22.66 -12.76 7.67
N CYS A 522 -21.39 -12.56 7.98
CA CYS A 522 -20.88 -12.63 9.36
C CYS A 522 -21.15 -11.36 10.17
N SER A 523 -21.78 -10.37 9.54
CA SER A 523 -21.92 -9.00 10.06
C SER A 523 -23.32 -8.68 10.59
N GLN A 524 -24.29 -9.57 10.39
CA GLN A 524 -25.70 -9.32 10.67
C GLN A 524 -26.12 -9.56 12.13
N GLU A 525 -25.19 -9.93 13.02
CA GLU A 525 -25.48 -10.31 14.42
C GLU A 525 -24.71 -9.52 15.49
N SER A 526 -23.92 -8.53 15.10
CA SER A 526 -23.26 -7.56 15.99
C SER A 526 -23.92 -6.19 15.85
#